data_AF-A0A7X0G7I1-F1
#
_entry.id   AF-A0A7X0G7I1-F1
#
_cell.length_a   1.000
_cell.length_b   1.000
_cell.length_c   1.000
_cell.angle_alpha   90.00
_cell.angle_beta   90.00
_cell.angle_gamma   90.00
#
_symmetry.space_group_name_H-M   'P 1'
#
loop_
_entity.id
_entity.type
_entity.pdbx_description
1 polymer ?
#
loop_
_entity_poly.entity_id
_entity_poly.type
_entity_poly.pdbx_seq_one_letter_code
_entity_poly.pdbx_strand_id
1 'polypeptide(L)'
;MLKDQIAPALREMGFRGSGQTYSLDVPDHWAMIGFQRSYWAAPDVISFTINVLAFSKADWDQRREQRSHLPEQPNPNRYYAPNVLWQHRIGHLLPPKPRDVWWQLKDGEPTEVVAREVIAGVRDHVLPAIRQQTTP
;
A
#
# COMPACT_ATOMS: atom_id res chain seq x y z
N MET A 1 -16.52 -3.44 4.28
CA MET A 1 -15.49 -3.87 3.30
C MET A 1 -14.09 -4.02 3.90
N LEU A 2 -13.41 -2.94 4.32
CA LEU A 2 -11.99 -3.02 4.71
C LEU A 2 -11.74 -3.98 5.88
N LYS A 3 -12.50 -3.86 6.97
CA LYS A 3 -12.38 -4.70 8.16
C LYS A 3 -12.77 -6.16 7.91
N ASP A 4 -13.86 -6.38 7.19
CA ASP A 4 -14.54 -7.68 7.16
C ASP A 4 -14.21 -8.53 5.93
N GLN A 5 -13.71 -7.92 4.85
CA GLN A 5 -13.38 -8.62 3.60
C GLN A 5 -11.89 -8.54 3.27
N ILE A 6 -11.32 -7.33 3.26
CA ILE A 6 -9.92 -7.12 2.83
C ILE A 6 -8.92 -7.51 3.92
N ALA A 7 -9.12 -7.03 5.16
CA ALA A 7 -8.17 -7.25 6.24
C ALA A 7 -7.94 -8.74 6.57
N PRO A 8 -8.96 -9.63 6.56
CA PRO A 8 -8.72 -11.07 6.72
C PRO A 8 -7.83 -11.64 5.61
N ALA A 9 -8.11 -11.32 4.35
CA ALA A 9 -7.29 -11.78 3.21
C ALA A 9 -5.84 -11.25 3.28
N LEU A 10 -5.63 -10.00 3.70
CA LEU A 10 -4.29 -9.47 3.93
C LEU A 10 -3.54 -10.25 5.02
N ARG A 11 -4.22 -10.69 6.09
CA ARG A 11 -3.60 -11.49 7.15
C ARG A 11 -3.21 -12.89 6.67
N GLU A 12 -4.05 -13.51 5.84
CA GLU A 12 -3.72 -14.79 5.19
C GLU A 12 -2.47 -14.67 4.29
N MET A 13 -2.24 -13.49 3.71
CA MET A 13 -1.03 -13.16 2.94
C MET A 13 0.19 -12.83 3.80
N GLY A 14 0.06 -12.80 5.13
CA GLY A 14 1.14 -12.52 6.07
C GLY A 14 1.26 -11.04 6.48
N PHE A 15 0.40 -10.15 5.98
CA PHE A 15 0.39 -8.77 6.45
C PHE A 15 -0.17 -8.69 7.89
N ARG A 16 0.45 -7.83 8.69
CA ARG A 16 -0.02 -7.43 10.03
C ARG A 16 -0.44 -5.96 10.00
N GLY A 17 -1.32 -5.56 10.92
CA GLY A 17 -1.81 -4.20 11.02
C GLY A 17 -3.33 -4.08 11.00
N SER A 18 -3.80 -2.85 10.92
CA SER A 18 -5.22 -2.49 10.98
C SER A 18 -5.47 -1.10 10.40
N GLY A 19 -6.75 -0.81 10.13
CA GLY A 19 -7.16 0.48 9.59
C GLY A 19 -6.56 0.69 8.21
N GLN A 20 -5.78 1.76 8.04
CA GLN A 20 -5.25 2.18 6.75
C GLN A 20 -3.86 1.62 6.44
N THR A 21 -3.18 0.97 7.38
CA THR A 21 -1.77 0.58 7.20
C THR A 21 -1.54 -0.87 7.59
N TYR A 22 -0.83 -1.59 6.71
CA TYR A 22 -0.46 -2.99 6.91
C TYR A 22 1.00 -3.20 6.53
N SER A 23 1.71 -4.08 7.23
CA SER A 23 3.13 -4.37 7.01
C SER A 23 3.41 -5.86 6.94
N LEU A 24 4.40 -6.26 6.15
CA LEU A 24 4.99 -7.58 6.21
C LEU A 24 6.14 -7.57 7.21
N ASP A 25 6.31 -8.69 7.91
CA ASP A 25 7.43 -8.90 8.82
C ASP A 25 8.62 -9.42 8.01
N VAL A 26 9.47 -8.49 7.55
CA VAL A 26 10.63 -8.80 6.72
C VAL A 26 11.89 -8.29 7.43
N PRO A 27 12.89 -9.16 7.67
CA PRO A 27 14.16 -8.73 8.24
C PRO A 27 14.79 -7.59 7.43
N ASP A 28 15.33 -6.61 8.14
CA ASP A 28 16.09 -5.48 7.58
C ASP A 28 15.38 -4.62 6.54
N HIS A 29 14.09 -4.82 6.30
CA HIS A 29 13.31 -4.04 5.33
C HIS A 29 12.06 -3.45 5.97
N TRP A 30 11.68 -2.28 5.47
CA TRP A 30 10.30 -1.82 5.53
C TRP A 30 9.57 -2.41 4.34
N ALA A 31 8.44 -3.06 4.57
CA ALA A 31 7.56 -3.61 3.54
C ALA A 31 6.10 -3.34 3.95
N MET A 32 5.48 -2.33 3.35
CA MET A 32 4.21 -1.79 3.84
C MET A 32 3.26 -1.41 2.71
N ILE A 33 1.96 -1.55 2.97
CA ILE A 33 0.89 -0.98 2.15
C ILE A 33 0.04 -0.02 2.97
N GLY A 34 -0.47 1.01 2.30
CA GLY A 34 -1.31 2.06 2.86
C GLY A 34 -2.55 2.29 2.00
N PHE A 35 -3.73 2.25 2.59
CA PHE A 35 -4.97 2.67 1.94
C PHE A 35 -5.05 4.19 1.99
N GLN A 36 -5.06 4.83 0.82
CA GLN A 36 -5.17 6.28 0.69
C GLN A 36 -6.55 6.65 0.17
N ARG A 37 -7.31 7.40 0.98
CA ARG A 37 -8.56 8.02 0.55
C ARG A 37 -8.28 9.29 -0.28
N SER A 38 -9.10 9.53 -1.30
CA SER A 38 -9.10 10.77 -2.06
C SER A 38 -9.79 11.88 -1.27
N TYR A 39 -9.20 13.08 -1.26
CA TYR A 39 -9.81 14.29 -0.73
C TYR A 39 -10.78 14.96 -1.71
N TRP A 40 -10.75 14.55 -2.98
CA TRP A 40 -11.49 15.19 -4.08
C TRP A 40 -12.71 14.37 -4.53
N ALA A 41 -13.06 13.32 -3.79
CA ALA A 41 -14.25 12.53 -4.08
C ALA A 41 -15.53 13.32 -3.75
N ALA A 42 -16.60 13.04 -4.49
CA ALA A 42 -17.93 13.55 -4.14
C ALA A 42 -18.34 13.07 -2.73
N PRO A 43 -19.19 13.81 -1.99
CA PRO A 43 -19.52 13.52 -0.59
C PRO A 43 -20.08 12.11 -0.34
N ASP A 44 -20.77 11.54 -1.33
CA ASP A 44 -21.43 10.22 -1.33
C ASP A 44 -20.54 9.10 -1.91
N VAL A 45 -19.30 9.43 -2.29
CA VAL A 45 -18.34 8.49 -2.88
C VAL A 45 -17.10 8.38 -2.01
N ILE A 46 -16.75 7.14 -1.66
CA ILE A 46 -15.42 6.84 -1.14
C ILE A 46 -14.55 6.44 -2.32
N SER A 47 -13.62 7.32 -2.69
CA SER A 47 -12.56 6.98 -3.65
C SER A 47 -11.26 6.69 -2.90
N PHE A 48 -10.59 5.59 -3.22
CA PHE A 48 -9.33 5.22 -2.59
C PHE A 48 -8.39 4.47 -3.53
N THR A 49 -7.11 4.47 -3.18
CA THR A 49 -6.05 3.69 -3.82
C THR A 49 -5.18 3.05 -2.75
N ILE A 50 -4.20 2.24 -3.16
CA ILE A 50 -3.21 1.63 -2.27
C ILE A 50 -1.83 2.16 -2.65
N ASN A 51 -1.13 2.71 -1.67
CA ASN A 51 0.30 2.98 -1.76
C ASN A 51 1.08 1.77 -1.23
N VAL A 52 2.24 1.52 -1.81
CA VAL A 52 3.17 0.48 -1.40
C VAL A 52 4.57 1.07 -1.26
N LEU A 53 5.29 0.66 -0.23
CA LEU A 53 6.73 0.88 -0.11
C LEU A 53 7.44 -0.43 0.25
N ALA A 54 8.68 -0.54 -0.23
CA ALA A 54 9.60 -1.61 0.13
C ALA A 54 11.05 -1.13 -0.02
N PHE A 55 11.81 -1.05 1.07
CA PHE A 55 13.23 -0.62 1.05
C PHE A 55 13.92 -1.00 2.35
N SER A 56 15.26 -1.00 2.39
CA SER A 56 16.01 -1.41 3.57
C SER A 56 15.83 -0.43 4.75
N LYS A 57 15.90 -0.94 5.98
CA LYS A 57 15.90 -0.12 7.20
C LYS A 57 17.14 0.77 7.26
N ALA A 58 18.28 0.28 6.77
CA ALA A 58 19.52 1.06 6.67
C ALA A 58 19.36 2.29 5.75
N ASP A 59 18.75 2.13 4.57
CA ASP A 59 18.46 3.26 3.66
C ASP A 59 17.52 4.29 4.29
N TRP A 60 16.62 3.83 5.17
CA TRP A 60 15.71 4.69 5.90
C TRP A 60 16.43 5.47 7.00
N ASP A 61 17.24 4.79 7.80
CA ASP A 61 17.98 5.40 8.90
C ASP A 61 19.01 6.44 8.40
N GLN A 62 19.73 6.13 7.32
CA GLN A 62 20.65 7.09 6.69
C GLN A 62 19.91 8.38 6.27
N ARG A 63 18.67 8.27 5.79
CA ARG A 63 17.86 9.45 5.45
C ARG A 63 17.39 10.22 6.67
N ARG A 64 17.03 9.52 7.75
CA ARG A 64 16.64 10.15 9.01
C ARG A 64 17.79 10.94 9.62
N GLU A 65 19.03 10.46 9.52
CA GLU A 65 20.22 11.20 9.93
C GLU A 65 20.37 12.53 9.16
N GLN A 66 20.09 12.51 7.86
CA GLN A 66 20.15 13.71 7.00
C GLN A 66 18.92 14.64 7.16
N ARG A 67 17.81 14.11 7.66
CA ARG A 67 16.50 14.80 7.73
C ARG A 67 15.79 14.46 9.03
N SER A 68 16.11 15.22 10.08
CA SER A 68 15.58 15.02 11.44
C SER A 68 14.05 15.07 11.58
N HIS A 69 13.32 15.60 10.60
CA HIS A 69 11.85 15.65 10.59
C HIS A 69 11.18 14.35 10.09
N LEU A 70 11.97 13.36 9.67
CA LEU A 70 11.44 12.07 9.23
C LEU A 70 11.07 11.19 10.43
N PRO A 71 9.92 10.49 10.38
CA PRO A 71 9.48 9.63 11.46
C PRO A 71 10.40 8.40 11.59
N GLU A 72 10.36 7.75 12.76
CA GLU A 72 11.09 6.49 13.00
C GLU A 72 10.69 5.39 12.01
N GLN A 73 9.39 5.16 11.85
CA GLN A 73 8.83 4.25 10.85
C GLN A 73 8.27 5.04 9.65
N PRO A 74 8.55 4.64 8.40
CA PRO A 74 7.97 5.30 7.24
C PRO A 74 6.46 5.04 7.18
N ASN A 75 5.72 6.01 6.63
CA ASN A 75 4.28 5.88 6.38
C ASN A 75 4.03 5.64 4.88
N PRO A 76 3.39 4.54 4.46
CA PRO A 76 3.14 4.27 3.04
C PRO A 76 2.28 5.34 2.35
N ASN A 77 1.46 6.07 3.10
CA ASN A 77 0.65 7.18 2.58
C ASN A 77 1.39 8.54 2.55
N ARG A 78 2.69 8.58 2.92
CA ARG A 78 3.56 9.76 2.77
C ARG A 78 4.65 9.46 1.74
N TYR A 79 4.93 10.44 0.87
CA TYR A 79 5.91 10.28 -0.20
C TYR A 79 7.29 10.75 0.22
N TYR A 80 8.32 9.92 0.05
CA TYR A 80 9.67 10.16 0.58
C TYR A 80 10.77 10.33 -0.49
N ALA A 81 10.38 10.72 -1.71
CA ALA A 81 11.21 10.77 -2.92
C ALA A 81 11.39 9.37 -3.59
N PRO A 82 10.48 9.01 -4.52
CA PRO A 82 10.35 7.68 -5.12
C PRO A 82 11.51 7.33 -6.06
N ASN A 83 12.22 8.34 -6.54
CA ASN A 83 13.37 8.18 -7.42
C ASN A 83 14.57 7.62 -6.65
N VAL A 84 14.45 7.48 -5.33
CA VAL A 84 15.52 7.06 -4.44
C VAL A 84 15.08 5.95 -3.46
N LEU A 85 13.78 5.84 -3.17
CA LEU A 85 13.18 4.75 -2.40
C LEU A 85 12.08 4.11 -3.23
N TRP A 86 12.05 2.78 -3.30
CA TRP A 86 11.00 2.09 -4.03
C TRP A 86 9.64 2.30 -3.34
N GLN A 87 8.79 3.11 -3.98
CA GLN A 87 7.47 3.49 -3.50
C GLN A 87 6.55 3.75 -4.69
N HIS A 88 5.39 3.08 -4.72
CA HIS A 88 4.45 3.17 -5.83
C HIS A 88 3.00 3.26 -5.35
N ARG A 89 2.12 3.80 -6.20
CA ARG A 89 0.69 3.48 -6.13
C ARG A 89 0.45 2.16 -6.84
N ILE A 90 -0.44 1.33 -6.30
CA ILE A 90 -0.73 -0.03 -6.77
C ILE A 90 -1.06 -0.07 -8.26
N GLY A 91 -1.75 0.95 -8.79
CA GLY A 91 -2.08 1.02 -10.21
C GLY A 91 -0.86 1.00 -11.14
N HIS A 92 0.32 1.41 -10.65
CA HIS A 92 1.57 1.33 -11.41
C HIS A 92 2.16 -0.09 -11.47
N LEU A 93 1.62 -1.03 -10.68
CA LEU A 93 2.01 -2.43 -10.64
C LEU A 93 1.02 -3.35 -11.37
N LEU A 94 -0.16 -2.85 -11.75
CA LEU A 94 -1.23 -3.64 -12.36
C LEU A 94 -1.09 -3.71 -13.91
N PRO A 95 -1.35 -4.88 -14.54
CA PRO A 95 -1.46 -5.01 -15.99
C PRO A 95 -2.79 -4.42 -16.52
N PRO A 96 -2.98 -4.25 -17.85
CA PRO A 96 -2.03 -4.46 -18.95
C PRO A 96 -1.06 -3.28 -19.15
N LYS A 97 -1.33 -2.11 -18.53
CA LYS A 97 -0.42 -0.97 -18.49
C LYS A 97 -0.52 -0.27 -17.13
N PRO A 98 0.63 0.17 -16.55
CA PRO A 98 0.66 1.02 -15.39
C PRO A 98 -0.24 2.25 -15.58
N ARG A 99 -1.25 2.42 -14.73
CA ARG A 99 -2.11 3.61 -14.70
C ARG A 99 -2.47 3.93 -13.26
N ASP A 100 -2.73 5.20 -12.95
CA ASP A 100 -3.19 5.52 -11.61
C ASP A 100 -4.60 4.94 -11.40
N VAL A 101 -4.73 3.96 -10.49
CA VAL A 101 -5.97 3.24 -10.23
C VAL A 101 -6.56 3.71 -8.92
N TRP A 102 -7.81 4.15 -8.99
CA TRP A 102 -8.63 4.56 -7.87
C TRP A 102 -9.93 3.77 -7.91
N TRP A 103 -10.20 2.99 -6.86
CA TRP A 103 -11.48 2.34 -6.68
C TRP A 103 -12.48 3.31 -6.08
N GLN A 104 -13.74 3.16 -6.46
CA GLN A 104 -14.83 3.96 -5.94
C GLN A 104 -15.86 3.04 -5.29
N LEU A 105 -16.36 3.46 -4.14
CA LEU A 105 -17.49 2.86 -3.45
C LEU A 105 -18.55 3.93 -3.32
N LYS A 106 -19.77 3.61 -3.74
CA LYS A 106 -20.93 4.46 -3.52
C LYS A 106 -21.81 3.87 -2.44
N ASP A 107 -22.56 4.72 -1.76
CA ASP A 107 -23.49 4.24 -0.74
C ASP A 107 -24.56 3.31 -1.36
N GLY A 108 -24.88 2.22 -0.67
CA GLY A 108 -25.81 1.20 -1.15
C GLY A 108 -25.31 0.26 -2.26
N GLU A 109 -24.12 0.47 -2.84
CA GLU A 109 -23.57 -0.45 -3.84
C GLU A 109 -22.81 -1.64 -3.19
N PRO A 110 -22.94 -2.86 -3.75
CA PRO A 110 -22.18 -4.02 -3.31
C PRO A 110 -20.66 -3.77 -3.37
N THR A 111 -19.94 -4.13 -2.31
CA THR A 111 -18.50 -3.86 -2.18
C THR A 111 -17.63 -5.07 -2.53
N GLU A 112 -18.24 -6.23 -2.77
CA GLU A 112 -17.59 -7.53 -2.92
C GLU A 112 -16.72 -7.59 -4.17
N VAL A 113 -17.14 -6.93 -5.26
CA VAL A 113 -16.36 -6.85 -6.50
C VAL A 113 -15.09 -6.05 -6.26
N VAL A 114 -15.19 -4.86 -5.66
CA VAL A 114 -14.04 -4.01 -5.33
C VAL A 114 -13.10 -4.70 -4.35
N ALA A 115 -13.64 -5.36 -3.31
CA ALA A 115 -12.82 -6.12 -2.37
C ALA A 115 -12.03 -7.22 -3.08
N ARG A 116 -12.68 -7.99 -3.96
CA ARG A 116 -12.02 -9.05 -4.73
C ARG A 116 -10.92 -8.52 -5.64
N GLU A 117 -11.16 -7.42 -6.33
CA GLU A 117 -10.16 -6.75 -7.17
C GLU A 117 -8.96 -6.27 -6.36
N VAL A 118 -9.20 -5.64 -5.21
CA VAL A 118 -8.13 -5.19 -4.31
C VAL A 118 -7.32 -6.38 -3.81
N ILE A 119 -7.98 -7.44 -3.34
CA ILE A 119 -7.34 -8.65 -2.82
C ILE A 119 -6.49 -9.31 -3.92
N ALA A 120 -7.04 -9.49 -5.12
CA ALA A 120 -6.30 -10.04 -6.26
C ALA A 120 -5.12 -9.13 -6.64
N GLY A 121 -5.31 -7.81 -6.71
CA GLY A 121 -4.25 -6.86 -7.01
C GLY A 121 -3.10 -6.92 -6.01
N VAL A 122 -3.39 -7.04 -4.73
CA VAL A 122 -2.36 -7.19 -3.69
C VAL A 122 -1.65 -8.54 -3.81
N ARG A 123 -2.40 -9.63 -3.93
CA ARG A 123 -1.86 -10.98 -3.99
C ARG A 123 -0.99 -11.21 -5.22
N ASP A 124 -1.49 -10.81 -6.38
CA ASP A 124 -0.97 -11.23 -7.68
C ASP A 124 0.07 -10.24 -8.21
N HIS A 125 0.11 -9.00 -7.69
CA HIS A 125 1.03 -7.96 -8.17
C HIS A 125 1.84 -7.28 -7.06
N VAL A 126 1.21 -6.86 -5.96
CA VAL A 126 1.94 -6.14 -4.89
C VAL A 126 2.89 -7.06 -4.13
N LEU A 127 2.43 -8.24 -3.71
CA LEU A 127 3.26 -9.20 -2.98
C LEU A 127 4.51 -9.62 -3.78
N PRO A 128 4.39 -10.04 -5.05
CA PRO A 128 5.58 -10.31 -5.87
C PRO A 128 6.50 -9.10 -6.00
N ALA A 129 5.96 -7.89 -6.21
CA ALA A 129 6.76 -6.68 -6.34
C ALA A 129 7.53 -6.34 -5.06
N ILE A 130 6.91 -6.46 -3.88
CA ILE A 130 7.59 -6.30 -2.60
C ILE A 130 8.72 -7.32 -2.47
N ARG A 131 8.44 -8.60 -2.76
CA ARG A 131 9.45 -9.67 -2.64
C ARG A 131 10.69 -9.40 -3.50
N GLN A 132 10.51 -8.82 -4.69
CA GLN A 132 11.65 -8.42 -5.54
C GLN A 132 12.53 -7.34 -4.89
N GLN A 133 11.99 -6.51 -4.00
CA GLN A 133 12.74 -5.47 -3.29
C GLN A 133 13.32 -5.93 -1.96
N THR A 134 12.88 -7.06 -1.42
CA THR A 134 13.25 -7.53 -0.08
C THR A 134 13.92 -8.90 -0.07
N THR A 135 14.25 -9.43 -1.24
CA THR A 135 15.10 -10.62 -1.36
C THR A 135 16.55 -10.15 -1.36
N PRO A 136 17.46 -10.78 -0.58
CA PRO A 136 18.88 -10.44 -0.59
C PRO A 136 19.55 -10.67 -1.94
#